data_AF-A0A5T0UGT3-F1
#
_entry.id   AF-A0A5T0UGT3-F1
#
_cell.length_a   1.000
_cell.length_b   1.000
_cell.length_c   1.000
_cell.angle_alpha   90.00
_cell.angle_beta   90.00
_cell.angle_gamma   90.00
#
_symmetry.space_group_name_H-M   'P 1'
#
loop_
_entity.id
_entity.type
_entity.pdbx_description
1 polymer ?
#
loop_
_entity_poly.entity_id
_entity_poly.type
_entity_poly.pdbx_seq_one_letter_code
_entity_poly.pdbx_strand_id
1 'polypeptide(L)'
;ITQFMKDVNYNDDVAGVITWMHTFSPAKNWIRGTKLLQKPLLHLATQYLNEIPYDTIDFDYMNLNQSAHGDREYAYINARLGLNNKIVFGYWGDEEVQEQIALWQDTAVAYNESFKIKVCRFGDTMRNVAVTEGDKVEA
;
A
#
# COMPACT_ATOMS: atom_id res chain seq x y z
N ILE A 1 -9.11 9.25 9.05
CA ILE A 1 -8.77 7.97 8.37
C ILE A 1 -9.94 7.42 7.56
N THR A 2 -11.09 7.08 8.16
CA THR A 2 -12.22 6.50 7.40
C THR A 2 -12.72 7.38 6.26
N GLN A 3 -12.88 8.69 6.48
CA GLN A 3 -13.31 9.60 5.41
C GLN A 3 -12.29 9.65 4.28
N PHE A 4 -11.01 9.85 4.60
CA PHE A 4 -9.92 9.80 3.64
C PHE A 4 -9.95 8.54 2.75
N MET A 5 -10.12 7.35 3.35
CA MET A 5 -10.20 6.10 2.58
C MET A 5 -11.44 6.01 1.67
N LYS A 6 -12.54 6.69 2.01
CA LYS A 6 -13.70 6.81 1.11
C LYS A 6 -13.41 7.78 -0.04
N ASP A 7 -12.77 8.91 0.26
CA ASP A 7 -12.47 9.95 -0.73
C ASP A 7 -11.53 9.41 -1.81
N VAL A 8 -10.47 8.68 -1.43
CA VAL A 8 -9.53 8.06 -2.39
C VAL A 8 -10.15 6.91 -3.19
N ASN A 9 -11.15 6.21 -2.65
CA ASN A 9 -11.89 5.22 -3.43
C ASN A 9 -12.74 5.87 -4.52
N TYR A 10 -13.34 7.03 -4.22
CA TYR A 10 -14.21 7.75 -5.16
C TYR A 10 -13.43 8.45 -6.27
N ASN A 11 -12.16 8.78 -6.03
CA ASN A 11 -11.33 9.47 -7.02
C ASN A 11 -10.68 8.48 -7.99
N ASP A 12 -11.07 8.53 -9.26
CA ASP A 12 -10.55 7.67 -10.33
C ASP A 12 -9.08 7.96 -10.69
N ASP A 13 -8.58 9.15 -10.37
CA ASP A 13 -7.18 9.54 -10.60
C ASP A 13 -6.24 9.01 -9.50
N VAL A 14 -6.78 8.41 -8.43
CA VAL A 14 -5.99 7.78 -7.37
C VAL A 14 -5.81 6.29 -7.67
N ALA A 15 -4.57 5.89 -7.95
CA ALA A 15 -4.21 4.49 -8.21
C ALA A 15 -3.87 3.68 -6.96
N GLY A 16 -3.51 4.32 -5.85
CA GLY A 16 -3.10 3.64 -4.62
C GLY A 16 -2.85 4.60 -3.46
N VAL A 17 -2.66 4.05 -2.26
CA VAL A 17 -2.36 4.82 -1.04
C VAL A 17 -1.04 4.35 -0.44
N ILE A 18 -0.14 5.29 -0.16
CA ILE A 18 1.07 5.07 0.64
C ILE A 18 0.81 5.60 2.05
N THR A 19 1.11 4.79 3.07
CA THR A 19 0.93 5.13 4.48
C THR A 19 2.26 5.00 5.24
N TRP A 20 2.54 5.96 6.10
CA TRP A 20 3.69 5.97 7.01
C TRP A 20 3.23 6.53 8.36
N MET A 21 3.45 5.78 9.44
CA MET A 21 3.10 6.22 10.78
C MET A 21 4.27 7.03 11.36
N HIS A 22 4.35 8.33 11.04
CA HIS A 22 5.39 9.21 11.57
C HIS A 22 5.41 9.21 13.11
N THR A 23 4.22 9.30 13.71
CA THR A 23 4.00 9.13 15.15
C THR A 23 3.22 7.85 15.45
N PHE A 24 3.06 7.53 16.74
CA PHE A 24 2.18 6.44 17.14
C PHE A 24 0.73 6.81 16.84
N SER A 25 0.10 6.04 15.96
CA SER A 25 -1.30 6.21 15.55
C SER A 25 -2.09 4.96 15.94
N PRO A 26 -2.85 4.99 17.05
CA PRO A 26 -3.53 3.81 17.58
C PRO A 26 -4.35 3.06 16.51
N ALA A 27 -3.99 1.80 16.26
CA ALA A 27 -4.43 1.08 15.08
C ALA A 27 -5.94 0.84 14.98
N LYS A 28 -6.66 0.85 16.11
CA LYS A 28 -8.14 0.76 16.13
C LYS A 28 -8.81 1.87 15.30
N ASN A 29 -8.19 3.04 15.18
CA ASN A 29 -8.70 4.15 14.37
C ASN A 29 -8.65 3.86 12.86
N TRP A 30 -7.83 2.89 12.43
CA TRP A 30 -7.65 2.53 11.03
C TRP A 30 -8.67 1.53 10.53
N ILE A 31 -9.15 0.62 11.40
CA ILE A 31 -9.97 -0.55 11.07
C ILE A 31 -11.07 -0.26 10.05
N ARG A 32 -11.92 0.74 10.32
CA ARG A 32 -13.05 1.05 9.45
C ARG A 32 -12.62 1.63 8.11
N GLY A 33 -11.54 2.42 8.09
CA GLY A 33 -11.02 3.01 6.86
C GLY A 33 -10.38 1.97 5.96
N THR A 34 -9.42 1.21 6.49
CA THR A 34 -8.68 0.21 5.68
C THR A 34 -9.56 -0.95 5.23
N LYS A 35 -10.61 -1.34 5.99
CA LYS A 35 -11.60 -2.32 5.50
C LYS A 35 -12.41 -1.86 4.30
N LEU A 36 -12.60 -0.54 4.15
CA LEU A 36 -13.35 0.03 3.03
C LEU A 36 -12.46 0.32 1.83
N LEU A 37 -11.14 0.37 2.00
CA LEU A 37 -10.20 0.73 0.94
C LEU A 37 -10.26 -0.29 -0.20
N GLN A 38 -10.51 0.18 -1.40
CA GLN A 38 -10.59 -0.61 -2.64
C GLN A 38 -9.37 -0.38 -3.55
N LYS A 39 -8.44 0.46 -3.11
CA LYS A 39 -7.21 0.80 -3.83
C LYS A 39 -6.02 0.03 -3.22
N PRO A 40 -4.99 -0.32 -4.02
CA PRO A 40 -3.73 -0.85 -3.53
C PRO A 40 -3.15 -0.04 -2.37
N LEU A 41 -2.61 -0.73 -1.37
CA LEU A 41 -2.02 -0.13 -0.17
C LEU A 41 -0.52 -0.48 -0.06
N LEU A 42 0.31 0.53 0.13
CA LEU A 42 1.70 0.39 0.57
C LEU A 42 1.87 0.99 1.97
N HIS A 43 2.58 0.25 2.80
CA HIS A 43 3.04 0.68 4.11
C HIS A 43 4.55 0.94 4.03
N LEU A 44 4.93 2.21 4.12
CA LEU A 44 6.31 2.65 4.17
C LEU A 44 6.72 2.80 5.63
N ALA A 45 7.50 1.85 6.13
CA ALA A 45 8.10 1.89 7.46
C ALA A 45 9.45 2.60 7.37
N THR A 46 9.44 3.91 7.58
CA THR A 46 10.60 4.80 7.42
C THR A 46 10.75 5.76 8.60
N GLN A 47 11.80 6.58 8.57
CA GLN A 47 12.05 7.62 9.56
C GLN A 47 12.62 8.87 8.89
N TYR A 48 12.40 10.05 9.49
CA TYR A 48 12.79 11.32 8.89
C TYR A 48 14.30 11.52 8.79
N LEU A 49 15.06 11.12 9.82
CA LEU A 49 16.52 11.10 9.82
C LEU A 49 17.04 9.67 9.65
N ASN A 50 18.19 9.53 8.99
CA ASN A 50 18.90 8.26 8.85
C ASN A 50 19.84 7.96 10.03
N GLU A 51 19.98 8.90 10.96
CA GLU A 51 20.80 8.75 12.16
C GLU A 51 20.06 9.22 13.40
N ILE A 52 20.52 8.74 14.56
CA ILE A 52 20.02 9.18 15.86
C ILE A 52 20.89 10.36 16.31
N PRO A 53 20.30 11.53 16.62
CA PRO A 53 21.05 12.69 17.09
C PRO A 53 21.45 12.51 18.57
N TYR A 54 22.43 11.65 18.85
CA TYR A 54 22.80 11.24 20.22
C TYR A 54 23.14 12.41 21.15
N ASP A 55 23.69 13.50 20.62
CA ASP A 55 24.10 14.66 21.43
C ASP A 55 22.92 15.56 21.83
N THR A 56 21.80 15.50 21.10
CA THR A 56 20.67 16.44 21.27
C THR A 56 19.32 15.75 21.45
N ILE A 57 19.26 14.41 21.44
CA ILE A 57 18.01 13.67 21.57
C ILE A 57 17.37 13.90 22.95
N ASP A 58 16.09 14.24 22.93
CA ASP A 58 15.28 14.47 24.13
C ASP A 58 13.87 13.84 23.96
N PHE A 59 13.01 14.06 24.94
CA PHE A 59 11.65 13.50 24.90
C PHE A 59 10.76 14.15 23.84
N ASP A 60 11.01 15.40 23.45
CA ASP A 60 10.25 16.06 22.38
C ASP A 60 10.57 15.40 21.03
N TYR A 61 11.86 15.15 20.77
CA TYR A 61 12.30 14.37 19.62
C TYR A 61 11.68 12.97 19.61
N MET A 62 11.70 12.27 20.75
CA MET A 62 11.16 10.90 20.88
C MET A 62 9.63 10.84 20.72
N ASN A 63 8.90 11.87 21.15
CA ASN A 63 7.46 11.94 20.96
C ASN A 63 7.07 12.13 19.49
N LEU A 64 7.93 12.81 18.71
CA LEU A 64 7.71 13.06 17.29
C LEU A 64 8.18 11.89 16.40
N ASN A 65 9.42 11.44 16.56
CA ASN A 65 10.07 10.49 15.66
C ASN A 65 9.93 9.04 16.15
N GLN A 66 8.69 8.56 16.17
CA GLN A 66 8.35 7.29 16.83
C GLN A 66 7.80 6.21 15.87
N SER A 67 8.14 6.31 14.59
CA SER A 67 7.77 5.33 13.56
C SER A 67 8.21 3.90 13.88
N ALA A 68 9.36 3.72 14.55
CA ALA A 68 9.89 2.42 14.93
C ALA A 68 8.87 1.51 15.67
N HIS A 69 7.97 2.07 16.48
CA HIS A 69 6.87 1.33 17.10
C HIS A 69 5.49 1.70 16.54
N GLY A 70 5.29 2.93 16.04
CA GLY A 70 4.05 3.33 15.37
C GLY A 70 3.71 2.44 14.16
N ASP A 71 4.69 2.18 13.31
CA ASP A 71 4.51 1.33 12.13
C ASP A 71 4.30 -0.14 12.48
N ARG A 72 4.83 -0.62 13.62
CA ARG A 72 4.59 -2.00 14.08
C ARG A 72 3.15 -2.21 14.55
N GLU A 73 2.57 -1.25 15.26
CA GLU A 73 1.16 -1.28 15.66
C GLU A 73 0.23 -1.23 14.43
N TYR A 74 0.59 -0.44 13.42
CA TYR A 74 -0.13 -0.41 12.14
C TYR A 74 0.02 -1.72 11.34
N ALA A 75 1.20 -2.31 11.32
CA ALA A 75 1.44 -3.60 10.68
C ALA A 75 0.60 -4.71 11.33
N TYR A 76 0.47 -4.70 12.66
CA TYR A 76 -0.40 -5.64 13.39
C TYR A 76 -1.84 -5.59 12.88
N ILE A 77 -2.43 -4.40 12.72
CA ILE A 77 -3.84 -4.34 12.32
C ILE A 77 -4.05 -4.73 10.86
N ASN A 78 -3.13 -4.38 9.97
CA ASN A 78 -3.23 -4.80 8.56
C ASN A 78 -3.15 -6.33 8.44
N ALA A 79 -2.21 -6.96 9.17
CA ALA A 79 -2.13 -8.42 9.25
C ALA A 79 -3.37 -9.04 9.89
N ARG A 80 -3.88 -8.48 11.00
CA ARG A 80 -5.08 -8.95 11.71
C ARG A 80 -6.34 -8.89 10.84
N LEU A 81 -6.40 -7.94 9.92
CA LEU A 81 -7.49 -7.75 8.96
C LEU A 81 -7.33 -8.59 7.69
N GLY A 82 -6.17 -9.25 7.49
CA GLY A 82 -5.87 -10.01 6.27
C GLY A 82 -5.70 -9.12 5.05
N LEU A 83 -5.18 -7.90 5.21
CA LEU A 83 -4.94 -6.99 4.09
C LEU A 83 -3.65 -7.38 3.35
N ASN A 84 -3.70 -7.35 2.02
CA ASN A 84 -2.55 -7.59 1.16
C ASN A 84 -1.81 -6.28 0.85
N ASN A 85 -1.19 -5.65 1.85
CA ASN A 85 -0.39 -4.44 1.65
C ASN A 85 1.07 -4.78 1.35
N LYS A 86 1.69 -4.03 0.43
CA LYS A 86 3.16 -4.04 0.28
C LYS A 86 3.77 -3.34 1.49
N ILE A 87 4.84 -3.91 2.05
CA ILE A 87 5.65 -3.24 3.07
C ILE A 87 7.01 -2.93 2.46
N VAL A 88 7.45 -1.68 2.59
CA VAL A 88 8.81 -1.23 2.27
C VAL A 88 9.42 -0.67 3.55
N PHE A 89 10.64 -1.09 3.86
CA PHE A 89 11.36 -0.68 5.07
C PHE A 89 12.68 -0.04 4.67
N GLY A 90 13.05 1.08 5.29
CA GLY A 90 14.32 1.76 5.08
C GLY A 90 14.19 3.28 5.14
N TYR A 91 15.31 4.00 4.99
CA TYR A 91 15.30 5.45 4.99
C TYR A 91 14.73 5.98 3.67
N TRP A 92 13.84 6.97 3.73
CA TRP A 92 13.12 7.47 2.54
C TRP A 92 14.03 8.03 1.45
N GLY A 93 15.25 8.45 1.83
CA GLY A 93 16.26 8.95 0.91
C GLY A 93 17.12 7.85 0.27
N ASP A 94 17.00 6.59 0.69
CA ASP A 94 17.78 5.49 0.11
C ASP A 94 17.27 5.14 -1.29
N GLU A 95 18.18 4.98 -2.25
CA GLU A 95 17.83 4.64 -3.64
C GLU A 95 17.06 3.33 -3.74
N GLU A 96 17.43 2.30 -2.97
CA GLU A 96 16.76 1.01 -2.93
C GLU A 96 15.30 1.12 -2.43
N VAL A 97 15.05 2.00 -1.46
CA VAL A 97 13.69 2.26 -0.94
C VAL A 97 12.85 2.96 -2.00
N GLN A 98 13.42 3.95 -2.69
CA GLN A 98 12.74 4.67 -3.77
C GLN A 98 12.44 3.76 -4.96
N GLU A 99 13.35 2.86 -5.33
CA GLU A 99 13.14 1.87 -6.38
C GLU A 99 12.00 0.91 -6.03
N GLN A 100 11.93 0.41 -4.80
CA GLN A 100 10.82 -0.43 -4.35
C GLN A 100 9.48 0.29 -4.36
N ILE A 101 9.45 1.58 -4.01
CA ILE A 101 8.24 2.40 -4.09
C ILE A 101 7.83 2.60 -5.56
N ALA A 102 8.78 2.92 -6.44
CA ALA A 102 8.54 3.14 -7.87
C ALA A 102 7.95 1.88 -8.54
N LEU A 103 8.55 0.71 -8.30
CA LEU A 103 8.05 -0.58 -8.81
C LEU A 103 6.63 -0.88 -8.30
N TRP A 104 6.33 -0.52 -7.05
CA TRP A 104 4.99 -0.66 -6.51
C TRP A 104 4.00 0.31 -7.15
N GLN A 105 4.40 1.55 -7.45
CA GLN A 105 3.56 2.53 -8.13
C GLN A 105 3.12 2.04 -9.51
N ASP A 106 4.05 1.48 -10.30
CA ASP A 106 3.73 0.87 -11.60
C ASP A 106 2.72 -0.28 -11.46
N THR A 107 2.90 -1.11 -10.44
CA THR A 107 1.97 -2.22 -10.13
C THR A 107 0.60 -1.72 -9.71
N ALA A 108 0.52 -0.65 -8.92
CA ALA A 108 -0.74 -0.06 -8.47
C ALA A 108 -1.54 0.55 -9.64
N VAL A 109 -0.85 1.21 -10.58
CA VAL A 109 -1.46 1.69 -11.84
C VAL A 109 -1.98 0.52 -12.67
N ALA A 110 -1.15 -0.52 -12.87
CA ALA A 110 -1.56 -1.71 -13.60
C ALA A 110 -2.78 -2.41 -12.99
N TYR A 111 -2.85 -2.49 -11.65
CA TYR A 111 -4.02 -3.03 -10.95
C TYR A 111 -5.29 -2.23 -11.29
N ASN A 112 -5.25 -0.90 -11.21
CA ASN A 112 -6.41 -0.05 -11.48
C ASN A 112 -6.85 -0.10 -12.96
N GLU A 113 -5.90 -0.16 -13.89
CA GLU A 113 -6.20 -0.27 -15.32
C GLU A 113 -6.72 -1.67 -15.70
N SER A 114 -6.40 -2.72 -14.95
CA SER A 114 -6.84 -4.08 -15.24
C SER A 114 -8.37 -4.22 -15.29
N PHE A 115 -9.10 -3.51 -14.43
CA PHE A 115 -10.57 -3.45 -14.41
C PHE A 115 -11.19 -2.75 -15.63
N LYS A 116 -10.38 -2.01 -16.41
CA LYS A 116 -10.84 -1.23 -17.57
C LYS A 116 -10.49 -1.91 -18.90
N ILE A 117 -9.75 -3.03 -18.87
CA ILE A 117 -9.32 -3.75 -20.07
C ILE A 117 -10.53 -4.23 -20.87
N LYS A 118 -10.47 -4.03 -22.19
CA LYS A 118 -11.46 -4.55 -23.15
C LYS A 118 -10.76 -5.47 -24.13
N VAL A 119 -11.21 -6.71 -24.21
CA VAL A 119 -10.66 -7.72 -25.13
C VAL A 119 -11.66 -8.03 -26.23
N CYS A 120 -11.27 -7.87 -27.49
CA CYS A 120 -12.04 -8.30 -28.65
C CYS A 120 -11.46 -9.61 -29.20
N ARG A 121 -12.27 -10.67 -29.28
CA ARG A 121 -11.88 -11.97 -29.83
C ARG A 121 -12.54 -12.15 -31.20
N PHE A 122 -11.74 -12.43 -32.22
CA PHE A 122 -12.22 -12.81 -33.55
C PHE A 122 -12.02 -14.31 -33.77
N GLY A 123 -13.12 -15.07 -33.67
CA GLY A 123 -13.06 -16.51 -33.58
C GLY A 123 -12.92 -16.99 -32.13
N ASP A 124 -12.73 -18.29 -31.96
CA ASP A 124 -12.62 -18.92 -30.66
C ASP A 124 -11.25 -19.58 -30.43
N THR A 125 -11.07 -20.17 -29.25
CA THR A 125 -9.85 -20.91 -28.90
C THR A 125 -9.54 -21.99 -29.93
N MET A 126 -8.26 -22.23 -30.19
CA MET A 126 -7.82 -23.31 -31.09
C MET A 126 -8.40 -24.66 -30.61
N ARG A 127 -8.92 -25.44 -31.57
CA ARG A 127 -9.48 -26.76 -31.29
C ARG A 127 -8.48 -27.62 -30.51
N ASN A 128 -8.99 -28.29 -29.47
CA ASN A 128 -8.25 -29.21 -28.60
C ASN A 128 -7.08 -28.60 -27.81
N VAL A 129 -7.07 -27.28 -27.56
CA VAL A 129 -6.06 -26.62 -26.72
C VAL A 129 -6.62 -26.31 -25.34
N ALA A 130 -5.93 -26.77 -24.29
CA ALA A 130 -6.38 -26.60 -22.90
C ALA A 130 -5.90 -25.29 -22.25
N VAL A 131 -4.64 -24.89 -22.45
CA VAL A 131 -4.03 -23.77 -21.68
C VAL A 131 -4.63 -22.40 -22.00
N THR A 132 -5.22 -22.25 -23.18
CA THR A 132 -5.87 -21.00 -23.61
C THR A 132 -7.38 -21.01 -23.41
N GLU A 133 -7.94 -22.11 -22.88
CA GLU A 133 -9.30 -22.12 -22.37
C GLU A 133 -9.36 -21.58 -20.94
N GLY A 134 -10.56 -21.23 -20.49
CA GLY A 134 -10.76 -20.73 -19.13
C GLY A 134 -12.10 -20.05 -18.91
N ASP A 135 -12.43 -19.86 -17.63
CA ASP A 135 -13.59 -19.10 -17.20
C ASP A 135 -13.34 -17.60 -17.43
N LYS A 136 -14.28 -16.93 -18.10
CA LYS A 136 -14.19 -15.50 -18.45
C LYS A 136 -14.99 -14.62 -17.49
N VAL A 137 -15.75 -15.22 -16.57
CA VAL A 137 -16.64 -14.57 -15.59
C VAL A 137 -15.99 -14.52 -14.22
N GLU A 138 -15.28 -15.58 -13.80
CA GLU A 138 -14.52 -15.61 -12.55
C GLU A 138 -13.10 -15.03 -12.64
N ALA A 139 -12.66 -14.65 -13.84
CA ALA A 139 -11.32 -14.11 -14.12
C ALA A 139 -11.19 -12.60 -13.85
#